data_AF-A0A1Y6MQH1-F1
#
_entry.id   AF-A0A1Y6MQH1-F1
#
_cell.length_a   1.000
_cell.length_b   1.000
_cell.length_c   1.000
_cell.angle_alpha   90.00
_cell.angle_beta   90.00
_cell.angle_gamma   90.00
#
_symmetry.space_group_name_H-M   'P 1'
#
loop_
_entity.id
_entity.type
_entity.pdbx_description
1 polymer ?
#
loop_
_entity_poly.entity_id
_entity_poly.type
_entity_poly.pdbx_seq_one_letter_code
_entity_poly.pdbx_strand_id
1 'polypeptide(L)'
;MAKKFYVVWQGREPGIYSDWASCKQQVDKFAGARYKSFPTQAEATAAFGKQPQAVRSTAAGSNKTAVKRTTTSKGSLTSEQVHALTAEIKIFTDGGCDPNPGKAGSGLALYRNNQLCELWYGLYEPMGTNNTAELNALNQALILAEQALVQGTTVTIFCDSKYSIQCITQWAITWQKNGWKKAGGEIKNLALIQQMFSRYQALKSQLVIHHVNGHVGIEGNELADRMSILAVDTKTVDFCLYQPPYDLAALLALRAG
;
A
#
# COMPACT_ATOMS: atom_id res chain seq x y z
N MET A 1 -33.73 2.26 24.86
CA MET A 1 -32.46 2.08 24.10
C MET A 1 -31.76 0.84 24.63
N ALA A 2 -31.44 -0.14 23.79
CA ALA A 2 -30.77 -1.36 24.23
C ALA A 2 -29.33 -1.02 24.65
N LYS A 3 -28.96 -1.36 25.90
CA LYS A 3 -27.59 -1.22 26.40
C LYS A 3 -26.71 -2.21 25.64
N LYS A 4 -25.65 -1.72 24.98
CA LYS A 4 -24.64 -2.56 24.30
C LYS A 4 -23.35 -2.51 25.09
N PHE A 5 -22.66 -3.64 25.16
CA PHE A 5 -21.34 -3.77 25.77
C PHE A 5 -20.30 -3.91 24.67
N TYR A 6 -19.12 -3.33 24.85
CA TYR A 6 -18.06 -3.31 23.85
C TYR A 6 -16.82 -3.98 24.41
N VAL A 7 -16.34 -5.03 23.75
CA VAL A 7 -15.10 -5.70 24.12
C VAL A 7 -14.00 -5.17 23.24
N VAL A 8 -12.92 -4.68 23.83
CA VAL A 8 -11.69 -4.28 23.16
C VAL A 8 -10.62 -5.33 23.49
N TRP A 9 -10.24 -6.13 22.48
CA TRP A 9 -9.12 -7.07 22.59
C TRP A 9 -7.79 -6.42 22.24
N GLN A 10 -7.81 -5.39 21.40
CA GLN A 10 -6.63 -4.62 20.99
C GLN A 10 -7.04 -3.16 20.84
N GLY A 11 -6.38 -2.28 21.60
CA GLY A 11 -6.66 -0.86 21.72
C GLY A 11 -5.70 -0.25 22.74
N ARG A 12 -5.90 1.02 23.11
CA ARG A 12 -5.08 1.69 24.14
C ARG A 12 -5.20 0.96 25.48
N GLU A 13 -6.43 0.70 25.93
CA GLU A 13 -6.72 -0.14 27.10
C GLU A 13 -7.70 -1.27 26.73
N PRO A 14 -7.23 -2.53 26.61
CA PRO A 14 -8.10 -3.68 26.43
C PRO A 14 -9.02 -3.90 27.62
N GLY A 15 -10.30 -4.15 27.37
CA GLY A 15 -11.30 -4.28 28.42
C GLY A 15 -12.73 -4.35 27.88
N ILE A 16 -13.70 -4.33 28.81
CA ILE A 16 -15.13 -4.35 28.49
C ILE A 16 -15.73 -3.00 28.90
N TYR A 17 -16.35 -2.31 27.96
CA TYR A 17 -16.94 -0.99 28.13
C TYR A 17 -18.47 -1.07 28.00
N SER A 18 -19.21 -0.35 28.85
CA SER A 18 -20.69 -0.31 28.84
C SER A 18 -21.28 0.75 27.92
N ASP A 19 -20.43 1.56 27.28
CA ASP A 19 -20.84 2.64 26.38
C ASP A 19 -19.84 2.81 25.22
N TRP A 20 -20.34 3.36 24.12
CA TRP A 20 -19.54 3.57 22.91
C TRP A 20 -18.50 4.68 23.08
N ALA A 21 -18.76 5.71 23.88
CA ALA A 21 -17.85 6.84 24.00
C ALA A 21 -16.52 6.40 24.65
N SER A 22 -16.60 5.61 25.71
CA SER A 22 -15.45 4.98 26.36
C SER A 22 -14.74 3.99 25.45
N CYS A 23 -15.48 3.10 24.75
CA CYS A 23 -14.86 2.18 23.79
C CYS A 23 -14.14 2.91 22.66
N LYS A 24 -14.75 3.98 22.12
CA LYS A 24 -14.22 4.75 21.00
C LYS A 24 -12.86 5.36 21.36
N GLN A 25 -12.69 5.91 22.56
CA GLN A 25 -11.40 6.47 23.00
C GLN A 25 -10.25 5.44 22.92
N GLN A 26 -10.56 4.15 23.07
CA GLN A 26 -9.56 3.09 23.07
C GLN A 26 -9.17 2.60 21.67
N VAL A 27 -10.06 2.78 20.69
CA VAL A 27 -9.92 2.18 19.34
C VAL A 27 -9.80 3.24 18.24
N ASP A 28 -10.25 4.46 18.49
CA ASP A 28 -10.21 5.56 17.53
C ASP A 28 -8.76 5.94 17.22
N LYS A 29 -8.43 5.91 15.93
CA LYS A 29 -7.09 6.12 15.39
C LYS A 29 -6.01 5.21 15.99
N PHE A 30 -6.38 4.08 16.59
CA PHE A 30 -5.43 3.07 17.08
C PHE A 30 -5.16 2.02 16.00
N ALA A 31 -3.93 1.98 15.50
CA ALA A 31 -3.53 1.03 14.46
C ALA A 31 -3.68 -0.43 14.95
N GLY A 32 -4.50 -1.21 14.25
CA GLY A 32 -4.76 -2.61 14.62
C GLY A 32 -5.79 -2.79 15.74
N ALA A 33 -6.65 -1.81 16.02
CA ALA A 33 -7.70 -1.96 17.02
C ALA A 33 -8.63 -3.14 16.70
N ARG A 34 -8.90 -3.98 17.70
CA ARG A 34 -9.82 -5.12 17.61
C ARG A 34 -10.87 -4.97 18.70
N TYR A 35 -12.10 -4.69 18.28
CA TYR A 35 -13.23 -4.57 19.18
C TYR A 35 -14.51 -5.14 18.58
N LYS A 36 -15.48 -5.48 19.43
CA LYS A 36 -16.82 -5.93 19.00
C LYS A 36 -17.86 -5.58 20.05
N SER A 37 -19.06 -5.20 19.61
CA SER A 37 -20.20 -4.96 20.48
C SER A 37 -21.02 -6.23 20.71
N PHE A 38 -21.53 -6.40 21.91
CA PHE A 38 -22.39 -7.49 22.35
C PHE A 38 -23.68 -6.93 22.99
N PRO A 39 -24.82 -7.63 22.84
CA PRO A 39 -26.09 -7.22 23.42
C PRO A 39 -26.16 -7.41 24.94
N THR A 40 -25.33 -8.27 25.54
CA THR A 40 -25.34 -8.57 26.97
C THR A 40 -23.93 -8.53 27.59
N GLN A 41 -23.84 -8.19 28.87
CA GLN A 41 -22.57 -8.19 29.60
C GLN A 41 -21.97 -9.60 29.71
N ALA A 42 -22.83 -10.62 29.86
CA ALA A 42 -22.41 -12.01 29.91
C ALA A 42 -21.70 -12.46 28.62
N GLU A 43 -22.22 -12.07 27.45
CA GLU A 43 -21.58 -12.35 26.16
C GLU A 43 -20.27 -11.59 25.99
N ALA A 44 -20.21 -10.32 26.41
CA ALA A 44 -18.98 -9.53 26.37
C ALA A 44 -17.87 -10.15 27.24
N THR A 45 -18.20 -10.59 28.47
CA THR A 45 -17.26 -11.26 29.37
C THR A 45 -16.80 -12.60 28.80
N ALA A 46 -17.71 -13.40 28.23
CA ALA A 46 -17.35 -14.66 27.58
C ALA A 46 -16.43 -14.45 26.36
N ALA A 47 -16.64 -13.36 25.62
CA ALA A 47 -15.84 -13.02 24.46
C ALA A 47 -14.47 -12.42 24.83
N PHE A 48 -14.35 -11.71 25.96
CA PHE A 48 -13.07 -11.24 26.49
C PHE A 48 -12.22 -12.38 27.08
N GLY A 49 -12.85 -13.31 27.82
CA GLY A 49 -12.17 -14.48 28.40
C GLY A 49 -11.70 -15.52 27.39
N LYS A 50 -12.30 -15.55 26.19
CA LYS A 50 -11.79 -16.30 25.04
C LYS A 50 -10.73 -15.45 24.32
N GLN A 51 -9.50 -15.44 24.82
CA GLN A 51 -8.36 -15.12 23.95
C GLN A 51 -8.49 -15.98 22.68
N PRO A 52 -8.23 -15.43 21.47
CA PRO A 52 -8.05 -16.28 20.30
C PRO A 52 -6.78 -17.09 20.52
N GLN A 53 -6.92 -18.27 21.13
CA GLN A 53 -5.84 -19.23 21.26
C GLN A 53 -5.44 -19.69 19.85
N ALA A 54 -4.21 -19.36 19.47
CA ALA A 54 -3.51 -20.11 18.45
C ALA A 54 -3.51 -21.58 18.87
N VAL A 55 -4.10 -22.44 18.03
CA VAL A 55 -4.11 -23.89 18.24
C VAL A 55 -2.67 -24.39 18.19
N ARG A 56 -2.08 -24.61 19.35
CA ARG A 56 -0.87 -25.43 19.53
C ARG A 56 -1.33 -26.86 19.76
N SER A 57 -1.18 -27.72 18.75
CA SER A 57 -1.25 -29.17 18.92
C SER A 57 0.11 -29.67 19.40
N THR A 58 0.14 -30.20 20.62
CA THR A 58 1.24 -31.01 21.16
C THR A 58 0.90 -32.49 21.00
N ALA A 59 1.76 -33.26 20.34
CA ALA A 59 2.16 -34.60 20.79
C ALA A 59 3.36 -35.13 19.99
N ALA A 60 4.50 -35.16 20.69
CA ALA A 60 5.61 -36.13 20.67
C ALA A 60 6.06 -36.84 19.38
N GLY A 61 7.36 -36.66 19.07
CA GLY A 61 8.24 -37.79 18.76
C GLY A 61 8.71 -37.96 17.32
N SER A 62 9.79 -37.28 16.94
CA SER A 62 11.02 -37.93 16.45
C SER A 62 12.04 -36.91 15.94
N ASN A 63 13.29 -37.23 16.26
CA ASN A 63 14.48 -36.42 16.11
C ASN A 63 14.86 -36.26 14.62
N LYS A 64 14.70 -35.06 14.04
CA LYS A 64 15.43 -34.66 12.82
C LYS A 64 15.75 -33.16 12.84
N THR A 65 17.04 -32.88 12.85
CA THR A 65 17.68 -31.59 12.56
C THR A 65 17.04 -30.93 11.33
N ALA A 66 16.42 -29.78 11.52
CA ALA A 66 15.85 -29.00 10.42
C ALA A 66 16.04 -27.49 10.68
N VAL A 67 16.99 -26.94 9.92
CA VAL A 67 17.12 -25.58 9.39
C VAL A 67 16.03 -24.59 9.83
N LYS A 68 16.46 -23.51 10.50
CA LYS A 68 15.66 -22.33 10.87
C LYS A 68 15.01 -21.73 9.62
N ARG A 69 13.75 -22.08 9.34
CA ARG A 69 12.88 -21.32 8.43
C ARG A 69 12.30 -20.15 9.21
N THR A 70 12.78 -18.95 8.88
CA THR A 70 12.20 -17.67 9.32
C THR A 70 10.78 -17.55 8.78
N THR A 71 9.80 -17.60 9.69
CA THR A 71 8.39 -17.32 9.41
C THR A 71 8.22 -15.84 9.11
N THR A 72 8.05 -15.49 7.85
CA THR A 72 7.67 -14.14 7.38
C THR A 72 6.31 -13.74 7.97
N SER A 73 6.33 -12.79 8.90
CA SER A 73 5.14 -12.13 9.41
C SER A 73 4.42 -11.38 8.29
N LYS A 74 3.08 -11.46 8.25
CA LYS A 74 2.15 -10.66 7.42
C LYS A 74 2.16 -9.15 7.81
N GLY A 75 3.33 -8.54 7.87
CA GLY A 75 3.52 -7.10 8.07
C GLY A 75 3.85 -6.43 6.74
N SER A 76 3.52 -5.15 6.60
CA SER A 76 4.10 -4.31 5.55
C SER A 76 5.61 -4.23 5.75
N LEU A 77 6.38 -4.07 4.67
CA LEU A 77 7.84 -4.02 4.75
C LEU A 77 8.29 -2.80 5.58
N THR A 78 9.35 -2.96 6.38
CA THR A 78 10.03 -1.85 7.04
C THR A 78 11.10 -1.23 6.13
N SER A 79 11.61 -0.05 6.49
CA SER A 79 12.69 0.61 5.76
C SER A 79 13.95 -0.29 5.63
N GLU A 80 14.31 -0.99 6.71
CA GLU A 80 15.46 -1.91 6.71
C GLU A 80 15.25 -3.09 5.78
N GLN A 81 14.03 -3.64 5.74
CA GLN A 81 13.67 -4.75 4.85
C GLN A 81 13.69 -4.31 3.39
N VAL A 82 13.20 -3.10 3.09
CA VAL A 82 13.27 -2.50 1.76
C VAL A 82 14.72 -2.30 1.33
N HIS A 83 15.58 -1.78 2.22
CA HIS A 83 17.00 -1.57 1.95
C HIS A 83 17.74 -2.89 1.69
N ALA A 84 17.41 -3.94 2.43
CA ALA A 84 18.03 -5.26 2.32
C ALA A 84 17.70 -6.03 1.03
N LEU A 85 16.66 -5.64 0.28
CA LEU A 85 16.35 -6.26 -1.01
C LEU A 85 17.47 -5.97 -2.03
N THR A 86 17.86 -6.99 -2.79
CA THR A 86 19.07 -6.95 -3.65
C THR A 86 18.82 -6.46 -5.07
N ALA A 87 17.61 -6.00 -5.39
CA ALA A 87 17.33 -5.45 -6.72
C ALA A 87 18.18 -4.18 -6.95
N GLU A 88 18.81 -4.10 -8.13
CA GLU A 88 19.63 -2.95 -8.52
C GLU A 88 18.78 -1.68 -8.58
N ILE A 89 17.58 -1.76 -9.17
CA ILE A 89 16.62 -0.66 -9.23
C ILE A 89 15.44 -0.92 -8.30
N LYS A 90 15.11 0.09 -7.48
CA LYS A 90 13.94 0.14 -6.60
C LYS A 90 13.11 1.35 -6.96
N ILE A 91 11.87 1.14 -7.38
CA ILE A 91 10.95 2.22 -7.76
C ILE A 91 9.84 2.30 -6.72
N PHE A 92 9.67 3.45 -6.10
CA PHE A 92 8.58 3.75 -5.17
C PHE A 92 7.54 4.57 -5.89
N THR A 93 6.26 4.28 -5.64
CA THR A 93 5.14 4.92 -6.32
C THR A 93 4.12 5.42 -5.31
N ASP A 94 3.62 6.63 -5.52
CA ASP A 94 2.50 7.17 -4.77
C ASP A 94 1.67 8.11 -5.66
N GLY A 95 0.39 8.29 -5.32
CA GLY A 95 -0.51 9.20 -5.98
C GLY A 95 -1.55 9.74 -5.01
N GLY A 96 -1.64 11.06 -4.91
CA GLY A 96 -2.55 11.76 -4.00
C GLY A 96 -3.70 12.44 -4.72
N CYS A 97 -4.82 12.63 -4.02
CA CYS A 97 -5.93 13.45 -4.49
C CYS A 97 -6.66 14.17 -3.34
N ASP A 98 -6.74 15.50 -3.41
CA ASP A 98 -7.43 16.34 -2.41
C ASP A 98 -8.21 17.53 -3.03
N PRO A 99 -9.52 17.67 -2.77
CA PRO A 99 -10.42 16.63 -2.21
C PRO A 99 -10.54 15.44 -3.17
N ASN A 100 -11.20 14.34 -2.77
CA ASN A 100 -11.41 13.16 -3.62
C ASN A 100 -12.90 12.95 -3.95
N PRO A 101 -13.37 13.19 -5.19
CA PRO A 101 -12.61 13.61 -6.37
C PRO A 101 -12.18 15.08 -6.33
N GLY A 102 -11.11 15.42 -7.03
CA GLY A 102 -10.53 16.76 -7.04
C GLY A 102 -9.13 16.78 -7.66
N LYS A 103 -8.23 17.61 -7.13
CA LYS A 103 -6.89 17.76 -7.68
C LYS A 103 -6.08 16.50 -7.39
N ALA A 104 -5.60 15.84 -8.43
CA ALA A 104 -4.83 14.61 -8.34
C ALA A 104 -3.46 14.79 -9.01
N GLY A 105 -2.46 14.06 -8.52
CA GLY A 105 -1.12 14.03 -9.11
C GLY A 105 -0.39 12.75 -8.73
N SER A 106 0.65 12.39 -9.49
CA SER A 106 1.40 11.15 -9.33
C SER A 106 2.88 11.44 -9.12
N GLY A 107 3.54 10.60 -8.31
CA GLY A 107 4.95 10.74 -7.99
C GLY A 107 5.69 9.41 -7.94
N LEU A 108 6.98 9.45 -8.29
CA LEU A 108 7.90 8.33 -8.14
C LEU A 108 9.23 8.76 -7.49
N ALA A 109 9.84 7.82 -6.77
CA ALA A 109 11.24 7.89 -6.41
C ALA A 109 11.96 6.62 -6.91
N LEU A 110 13.07 6.79 -7.61
CA LEU A 110 13.86 5.70 -8.16
C LEU A 110 15.24 5.70 -7.51
N TYR A 111 15.58 4.54 -6.94
CA TYR A 111 16.88 4.28 -6.35
C TYR A 111 17.62 3.26 -7.21
N ARG A 112 18.91 3.52 -7.44
CA ARG A 112 19.84 2.55 -8.00
C ARG A 112 20.88 2.20 -6.94
N ASN A 113 21.06 0.92 -6.66
CA ASN A 113 21.99 0.44 -5.63
C ASN A 113 21.82 1.15 -4.28
N ASN A 114 20.57 1.30 -3.83
CA ASN A 114 20.18 2.02 -2.60
C ASN A 114 20.54 3.51 -2.55
N GLN A 115 20.88 4.13 -3.68
CA GLN A 115 21.08 5.57 -3.79
C GLN A 115 19.96 6.19 -4.63
N LEU A 116 19.37 7.27 -4.13
CA LEU A 116 18.38 8.04 -4.89
C LEU A 116 19.05 8.56 -6.16
N CYS A 117 18.47 8.26 -7.32
CA CYS A 117 19.02 8.73 -8.59
C CYS A 117 18.00 9.49 -9.44
N GLU A 118 16.70 9.24 -9.29
CA GLU A 118 15.67 9.99 -10.01
C GLU A 118 14.43 10.22 -9.14
N LEU A 119 13.80 11.37 -9.37
CA LEU A 119 12.49 11.73 -8.82
C LEU A 119 11.62 12.16 -9.98
N TRP A 120 10.38 11.69 -10.01
CA TRP A 120 9.45 12.01 -11.09
C TRP A 120 8.13 12.48 -10.53
N TYR A 121 7.53 13.47 -11.19
CA TYR A 121 6.26 14.06 -10.79
C TYR A 121 5.46 14.47 -12.03
N GLY A 122 4.15 14.48 -11.92
CA GLY A 122 3.28 14.98 -12.99
C GLY A 122 1.92 14.32 -12.99
N LEU A 123 1.34 14.22 -14.19
CA LEU A 123 0.01 13.64 -14.39
C LEU A 123 -1.06 14.35 -13.55
N TYR A 124 -0.93 15.67 -13.44
CA TYR A 124 -1.91 16.49 -12.75
C TYR A 124 -3.28 16.39 -13.44
N GLU A 125 -4.29 16.03 -12.67
CA GLU A 125 -5.69 16.04 -13.09
C GLU A 125 -6.50 16.97 -12.17
N PRO A 126 -7.17 18.03 -12.69
CA PRO A 126 -7.92 18.94 -11.85
C PRO A 126 -9.16 18.31 -11.19
N MET A 127 -9.68 17.21 -11.78
CA MET A 127 -10.84 16.46 -11.31
C MET A 127 -10.57 14.95 -11.41
N GLY A 128 -9.45 14.51 -10.85
CA GLY A 128 -9.09 13.10 -10.70
C GLY A 128 -9.64 12.47 -9.42
N THR A 129 -9.14 11.27 -9.11
CA THR A 129 -9.40 10.55 -7.85
C THR A 129 -8.09 9.98 -7.33
N ASN A 130 -8.06 9.59 -6.04
CA ASN A 130 -6.89 8.91 -5.48
C ASN A 130 -6.52 7.66 -6.28
N ASN A 131 -7.53 6.85 -6.62
CA ASN A 131 -7.34 5.65 -7.42
C ASN A 131 -6.74 5.93 -8.80
N THR A 132 -7.10 7.04 -9.44
CA THR A 132 -6.54 7.43 -10.75
C THR A 132 -5.08 7.84 -10.59
N ALA A 133 -4.76 8.66 -9.58
CA ALA A 133 -3.40 9.08 -9.26
C ALA A 133 -2.47 7.90 -8.97
N GLU A 134 -2.91 6.96 -8.13
CA GLU A 134 -2.16 5.76 -7.77
C GLU A 134 -1.94 4.83 -8.99
N LEU A 135 -2.97 4.62 -9.83
CA LEU A 135 -2.84 3.83 -11.05
C LEU A 135 -1.86 4.46 -12.03
N ASN A 136 -1.92 5.79 -12.19
CA ASN A 136 -1.00 6.56 -13.03
C ASN A 136 0.45 6.40 -12.56
N ALA A 137 0.70 6.53 -11.26
CA ALA A 137 2.03 6.34 -10.67
C ALA A 137 2.55 4.92 -10.93
N LEU A 138 1.74 3.89 -10.64
CA LEU A 138 2.13 2.50 -10.88
C LEU A 138 2.35 2.22 -12.39
N ASN A 139 1.56 2.81 -13.28
CA ASN A 139 1.74 2.67 -14.72
C ASN A 139 3.10 3.21 -15.17
N GLN A 140 3.51 4.39 -14.69
CA GLN A 140 4.82 4.96 -15.00
C GLN A 140 5.97 4.11 -14.44
N ALA A 141 5.82 3.58 -13.23
CA ALA A 141 6.80 2.65 -12.68
C ALA A 141 6.94 1.37 -13.52
N LEU A 142 5.83 0.83 -14.05
CA LEU A 142 5.87 -0.32 -14.96
C LEU A 142 6.59 0.01 -16.28
N ILE A 143 6.45 1.23 -16.80
CA ILE A 143 7.15 1.67 -18.02
C ILE A 143 8.66 1.74 -17.76
N LEU A 144 9.08 2.37 -16.67
CA LEU A 144 10.50 2.45 -16.29
C LEU A 144 11.08 1.05 -15.99
N ALA A 145 10.30 0.19 -15.33
CA ALA A 145 10.71 -1.19 -15.08
C ALA A 145 10.91 -1.98 -16.37
N GLU A 146 10.02 -1.84 -17.35
CA GLU A 146 10.18 -2.48 -18.67
C GLU A 146 11.49 -2.06 -19.34
N GLN A 147 11.80 -0.76 -19.35
CA GLN A 147 13.05 -0.24 -19.94
C GLN A 147 14.30 -0.79 -19.25
N ALA A 148 14.30 -0.83 -17.92
CA ALA A 148 15.42 -1.35 -17.13
C ALA A 148 15.60 -2.87 -17.29
N LEU A 149 14.50 -3.63 -17.32
CA LEU A 149 14.54 -5.08 -17.52
C LEU A 149 15.08 -5.46 -18.90
N VAL A 150 14.75 -4.68 -19.94
CA VAL A 150 15.33 -4.85 -21.30
C VAL A 150 16.85 -4.65 -21.30
N GLN A 151 17.38 -3.82 -20.40
CA GLN A 151 18.82 -3.60 -20.24
C GLN A 151 19.50 -4.67 -19.35
N GLY A 152 18.76 -5.66 -18.86
CA GLY A 152 19.28 -6.72 -17.99
C GLY A 152 19.40 -6.32 -16.51
N THR A 153 18.82 -5.18 -16.12
CA THR A 153 18.83 -4.71 -14.73
C THR A 153 17.71 -5.34 -13.93
N THR A 154 17.98 -5.71 -12.68
CA THR A 154 16.94 -6.23 -11.76
C THR A 154 16.11 -5.09 -11.17
N VAL A 155 14.79 -5.24 -11.18
CA VAL A 155 13.85 -4.19 -10.74
C VAL A 155 12.88 -4.70 -9.70
N THR A 156 12.58 -3.88 -8.70
CA THR A 156 11.48 -4.09 -7.77
C THR A 156 10.67 -2.80 -7.61
N ILE A 157 9.34 -2.92 -7.60
CA ILE A 157 8.44 -1.79 -7.38
C ILE A 157 7.84 -1.88 -5.97
N PHE A 158 7.76 -0.75 -5.27
CA PHE A 158 7.07 -0.56 -4.02
C PHE A 158 5.91 0.39 -4.24
N CYS A 159 4.70 -0.07 -3.96
CA CYS A 159 3.48 0.68 -4.19
C CYS A 159 2.60 0.59 -2.94
N ASP A 160 2.10 1.70 -2.45
CA ASP A 160 1.19 1.74 -1.29
C ASP A 160 -0.29 1.56 -1.67
N SER A 161 -0.61 1.67 -2.95
CA SER A 161 -1.94 1.38 -3.47
C SER A 161 -2.20 -0.12 -3.60
N LYS A 162 -2.86 -0.71 -2.59
CA LYS A 162 -3.47 -2.05 -2.74
C LYS A 162 -4.44 -2.11 -3.91
N TYR A 163 -5.19 -1.03 -4.15
CA TYR A 163 -6.14 -0.94 -5.24
C TYR A 163 -5.45 -1.17 -6.59
N SER A 164 -4.37 -0.44 -6.86
CA SER A 164 -3.63 -0.51 -8.13
C SER A 164 -2.97 -1.88 -8.31
N ILE A 165 -2.35 -2.42 -7.25
CA ILE A 165 -1.78 -3.77 -7.27
C ILE A 165 -2.87 -4.82 -7.57
N GLN A 166 -4.01 -4.77 -6.87
CA GLN A 166 -5.10 -5.74 -7.07
C GLN A 166 -5.75 -5.64 -8.45
N CYS A 167 -5.87 -4.43 -9.01
CA CYS A 167 -6.34 -4.21 -10.37
C CYS A 167 -5.58 -5.07 -11.37
N ILE A 168 -4.25 -5.03 -11.36
CA ILE A 168 -3.41 -5.72 -12.36
C ILE A 168 -3.07 -7.17 -11.99
N THR A 169 -3.04 -7.51 -10.69
CA THR A 169 -2.64 -8.86 -10.25
C THR A 169 -3.80 -9.83 -10.07
N GLN A 170 -5.03 -9.33 -9.86
CA GLN A 170 -6.17 -10.15 -9.50
C GLN A 170 -7.38 -9.85 -10.38
N TRP A 171 -7.87 -8.61 -10.37
CA TRP A 171 -9.18 -8.29 -10.94
C TRP A 171 -9.18 -8.26 -12.47
N ALA A 172 -8.14 -7.69 -13.08
CA ALA A 172 -8.03 -7.61 -14.54
C ALA A 172 -8.02 -8.99 -15.22
N ILE A 173 -7.54 -10.03 -14.55
CA ILE A 173 -7.59 -11.42 -15.07
C ILE A 173 -9.05 -11.84 -15.29
N THR A 174 -9.89 -11.63 -14.27
CA THR A 174 -11.33 -11.96 -14.36
C THR A 174 -12.06 -11.02 -15.30
N TRP A 175 -11.75 -9.72 -15.27
CA TRP A 175 -12.37 -8.74 -16.16
C TRP A 175 -12.07 -9.03 -17.63
N GLN A 176 -10.81 -9.31 -17.98
CA GLN A 176 -10.42 -9.68 -19.35
C GLN A 176 -11.19 -10.92 -19.82
N LYS A 177 -11.27 -11.97 -18.99
CA LYS A 177 -12.03 -13.19 -19.31
C LYS A 177 -13.52 -12.89 -19.58
N ASN A 178 -14.08 -11.90 -18.88
CA ASN A 178 -15.47 -11.50 -19.01
C ASN A 178 -15.68 -10.35 -20.03
N GLY A 179 -14.72 -10.11 -20.94
CA GLY A 179 -14.83 -9.07 -21.96
C GLY A 179 -14.83 -7.65 -21.39
N TRP A 180 -14.09 -7.42 -20.31
CA TRP A 180 -13.95 -6.16 -19.58
C TRP A 180 -15.26 -5.61 -19.01
N LYS A 181 -16.07 -6.52 -18.47
CA LYS A 181 -17.33 -6.21 -17.80
C LYS A 181 -17.30 -6.75 -16.36
N LYS A 182 -18.02 -6.08 -15.45
CA LYS A 182 -18.29 -6.59 -14.10
C LYS A 182 -19.79 -6.47 -13.78
N ALA A 183 -20.28 -7.37 -12.92
CA ALA A 183 -21.71 -7.44 -12.57
C ALA A 183 -22.26 -6.16 -11.91
N GLY A 184 -21.38 -5.37 -11.28
CA GLY A 184 -21.73 -4.14 -10.55
C GLY A 184 -21.53 -2.84 -11.34
N GLY A 185 -21.60 -2.86 -12.67
CA GLY A 185 -21.49 -1.67 -13.52
C GLY A 185 -20.14 -1.50 -14.19
N GLU A 186 -19.78 -0.26 -14.54
CA GLU A 186 -18.55 0.03 -15.28
C GLU A 186 -17.27 -0.17 -14.46
N ILE A 187 -16.20 -0.60 -15.13
CA ILE A 187 -14.86 -0.62 -14.55
C ILE A 187 -14.27 0.77 -14.72
N LYS A 188 -14.14 1.53 -13.63
CA LYS A 188 -13.48 2.84 -13.65
C LYS A 188 -12.01 2.68 -14.04
N ASN A 189 -11.46 3.65 -14.78
CA ASN A 189 -10.08 3.64 -15.29
C ASN A 189 -9.76 2.45 -16.21
N LEU A 190 -10.76 1.89 -16.89
CA LEU A 190 -10.60 0.68 -17.70
C LEU A 190 -9.47 0.76 -18.72
N ALA A 191 -9.39 1.84 -19.49
CA ALA A 191 -8.38 1.99 -20.54
C ALA A 191 -6.96 1.91 -19.97
N LEU A 192 -6.72 2.60 -18.84
CA LEU A 192 -5.44 2.56 -18.12
C LEU A 192 -5.15 1.16 -17.56
N ILE A 193 -6.13 0.55 -16.91
CA ILE A 193 -5.99 -0.80 -16.34
C ILE A 193 -5.67 -1.84 -17.43
N GLN A 194 -6.28 -1.75 -18.61
CA GLN A 194 -6.01 -2.64 -19.73
C GLN A 194 -4.54 -2.56 -20.18
N GLN A 195 -4.01 -1.34 -20.33
CA GLN A 195 -2.62 -1.10 -20.71
C GLN A 195 -1.66 -1.63 -19.63
N MET A 196 -1.90 -1.27 -18.36
CA MET A 196 -1.09 -1.73 -17.23
C MET A 196 -1.11 -3.26 -17.10
N PHE A 197 -2.27 -3.88 -17.26
CA PHE A 197 -2.42 -5.33 -17.17
C PHE A 197 -1.62 -6.04 -18.27
N SER A 198 -1.71 -5.57 -19.52
CA SER A 198 -0.92 -6.13 -20.62
C SER A 198 0.58 -6.03 -20.34
N ARG A 199 1.05 -4.86 -19.89
CA ARG A 199 2.46 -4.64 -19.55
C ARG A 199 2.90 -5.53 -18.39
N TYR A 200 2.15 -5.53 -17.30
CA TYR A 200 2.45 -6.37 -16.14
C TYR A 200 2.52 -7.85 -16.51
N GLN A 201 1.63 -8.35 -17.36
CA GLN A 201 1.65 -9.75 -17.80
C GLN A 201 2.93 -10.12 -18.57
N ALA A 202 3.54 -9.19 -19.29
CA ALA A 202 4.83 -9.38 -19.95
C ALA A 202 6.01 -9.35 -18.96
N LEU A 203 5.91 -8.54 -17.89
CA LEU A 203 7.01 -8.33 -16.93
C LEU A 203 6.99 -9.27 -15.72
N LYS A 204 5.84 -9.85 -15.37
CA LYS A 204 5.60 -10.53 -14.07
C LYS A 204 6.54 -11.70 -13.74
N SER A 205 7.25 -12.28 -14.71
CA SER A 205 8.25 -13.33 -14.46
C SER A 205 9.58 -12.77 -13.96
N GLN A 206 9.85 -11.48 -14.19
CA GLN A 206 11.11 -10.80 -13.87
C GLN A 206 10.90 -9.60 -12.92
N LEU A 207 9.65 -9.19 -12.68
CA LEU A 207 9.29 -8.05 -11.86
C LEU A 207 8.56 -8.48 -10.58
N VAL A 208 9.00 -7.95 -9.44
CA VAL A 208 8.31 -8.08 -8.16
C VAL A 208 7.71 -6.74 -7.76
N ILE A 209 6.44 -6.75 -7.34
CA ILE A 209 5.74 -5.59 -6.79
C ILE A 209 5.43 -5.88 -5.32
N HIS A 210 5.98 -5.07 -4.42
CA HIS A 210 5.69 -5.12 -3.00
C HIS A 210 4.69 -4.03 -2.63
N HIS A 211 3.75 -4.41 -1.77
CA HIS A 211 2.93 -3.43 -1.08
C HIS A 211 3.71 -2.85 0.11
N VAL A 212 3.77 -1.53 0.21
CA VAL A 212 4.27 -0.79 1.38
C VAL A 212 3.13 0.00 2.01
N ASN A 213 3.25 0.40 3.27
CA ASN A 213 2.25 1.31 3.83
C ASN A 213 2.68 2.74 3.53
N GLY A 214 1.75 3.62 3.17
CA GLY A 214 2.01 5.05 3.11
C GLY A 214 2.34 5.62 4.50
N HIS A 215 3.21 6.63 4.53
CA HIS A 215 3.56 7.44 5.72
C HIS A 215 4.08 6.64 6.93
N VAL A 216 4.92 5.62 6.70
CA VAL A 216 5.54 4.82 7.78
C VAL A 216 7.06 4.97 7.88
N GLY A 217 7.67 6.02 7.32
CA GLY A 217 9.13 6.23 7.42
C GLY A 217 9.95 5.54 6.34
N ILE A 218 9.34 5.09 5.24
CA ILE A 218 10.08 4.58 4.07
C ILE A 218 10.39 5.77 3.18
N GLU A 219 11.63 6.27 3.24
CA GLU A 219 12.09 7.48 2.53
C GLU A 219 11.63 7.52 1.07
N GLY A 220 11.81 6.43 0.31
CA GLY A 220 11.39 6.39 -1.09
C GLY A 220 9.88 6.56 -1.31
N ASN A 221 9.05 6.00 -0.42
CA ASN A 221 7.59 6.21 -0.50
C ASN A 221 7.21 7.62 -0.10
N GLU A 222 7.87 8.18 0.92
CA GLU A 222 7.65 9.57 1.34
C GLU A 222 8.06 10.54 0.23
N LEU A 223 9.18 10.31 -0.46
CA LEU A 223 9.55 11.11 -1.62
C LEU A 223 8.56 10.98 -2.77
N ALA A 224 8.05 9.78 -3.04
CA ALA A 224 7.00 9.58 -4.05
C ALA A 224 5.70 10.34 -3.71
N ASP A 225 5.28 10.32 -2.45
CA ASP A 225 4.17 11.15 -1.93
C ASP A 225 4.42 12.64 -2.22
N ARG A 226 5.60 13.15 -1.83
CA ARG A 226 5.97 14.56 -2.07
C ARG A 226 6.00 14.92 -3.54
N MET A 227 6.43 14.01 -4.40
CA MET A 227 6.36 14.23 -5.85
C MET A 227 4.93 14.31 -6.36
N SER A 228 4.01 13.50 -5.81
CA SER A 228 2.58 13.58 -6.15
C SER A 228 1.98 14.95 -5.78
N ILE A 229 2.37 15.48 -4.62
CA ILE A 229 1.98 16.81 -4.14
C ILE A 229 2.60 17.91 -4.99
N LEU A 230 3.88 17.80 -5.33
CA LEU A 230 4.54 18.75 -6.20
C LEU A 230 3.79 18.87 -7.53
N ALA A 231 3.40 17.74 -8.13
CA ALA A 231 2.61 17.73 -9.36
C ALA A 231 1.28 18.50 -9.23
N VAL A 232 0.60 18.39 -8.09
CA VAL A 232 -0.63 19.13 -7.80
C VAL A 232 -0.36 20.62 -7.63
N ASP A 233 0.67 20.98 -6.88
CA ASP A 233 1.00 22.37 -6.56
C ASP A 233 1.48 23.13 -7.80
N THR A 234 2.28 22.48 -8.66
CA THR A 234 2.76 23.04 -9.93
C THR A 234 1.79 22.83 -11.09
N LYS A 235 0.73 22.03 -10.90
CA LYS A 235 -0.25 21.63 -11.93
C LYS A 235 0.42 21.03 -13.17
N THR A 236 1.46 20.22 -12.96
CA THR A 236 2.26 19.66 -14.05
C THR A 236 1.53 18.48 -14.67
N VAL A 237 1.09 18.65 -15.92
CA VAL A 237 0.32 17.63 -16.66
C VAL A 237 1.24 16.53 -17.18
N ASP A 238 2.37 16.89 -17.78
CA ASP A 238 3.34 15.91 -18.28
C ASP A 238 4.04 15.18 -17.13
N PHE A 239 4.48 13.95 -17.36
CA PHE A 239 5.26 13.21 -16.38
C PHE A 239 6.74 13.55 -16.53
N CYS A 240 7.26 14.33 -15.60
CA CYS A 240 8.55 15.03 -15.72
C CYS A 240 9.57 14.53 -14.70
N LEU A 241 10.83 14.48 -15.13
CA LEU A 241 11.96 14.25 -14.24
C LEU A 241 12.28 15.53 -13.45
N TYR A 242 12.31 15.41 -12.13
CA TYR A 242 12.76 16.48 -11.25
C TYR A 242 14.27 16.71 -11.41
N GLN A 243 14.64 17.98 -11.58
CA GLN A 243 16.02 18.35 -11.88
C GLN A 243 16.88 18.41 -10.60
N PRO A 244 18.09 17.80 -10.61
CA PRO A 244 19.01 17.90 -9.48
C PRO A 244 19.54 19.35 -9.30
N PRO A 245 20.05 19.71 -8.10
CA PRO A 245 20.36 18.83 -6.97
C PRO A 245 19.13 18.40 -6.15
N TYR A 246 19.22 17.24 -5.51
CA TYR A 246 18.19 16.75 -4.59
C TYR A 246 18.49 17.24 -3.17
N ASP A 247 17.70 18.18 -2.67
CA ASP A 247 17.66 18.52 -1.25
C ASP A 247 16.59 17.67 -0.57
N LEU A 248 17.00 16.48 -0.08
CA LEU A 248 16.07 15.53 0.53
C LEU A 248 15.36 16.14 1.75
N ALA A 249 16.06 16.95 2.55
CA ALA A 249 15.47 17.57 3.73
C ALA A 249 14.37 18.57 3.35
N ALA A 250 14.63 19.41 2.34
CA ALA A 250 13.63 20.34 1.83
C ALA A 250 12.44 19.61 1.17
N LEU A 251 12.72 18.56 0.40
CA LEU A 251 11.68 17.75 -0.25
C LEU A 251 10.78 17.05 0.78
N LEU A 252 11.36 16.38 1.77
CA LEU A 252 10.60 15.70 2.82
C LEU A 252 9.82 16.68 3.72
N ALA A 253 10.27 17.94 3.80
CA ALA A 253 9.59 19.01 4.50
C ALA A 253 8.39 19.61 3.72
N LEU A 254 8.22 19.29 2.44
CA LEU A 254 6.99 19.61 1.70
C LEU A 254 5.78 18.96 2.40
N ARG A 255 4.59 19.52 2.16
CA ARG A 255 3.35 18.92 2.69
C ARG A 255 3.20 17.49 2.16
N ALA A 256 2.72 16.60 3.01
CA ALA A 256 2.32 15.25 2.63
C ALA A 256 0.92 15.25 2.01
N GLY A 257 0.62 14.23 1.21
CA GLY A 257 -0.73 13.89 0.72
C GLY A 257 -1.70 13.44 1.79
#